data_AF-A0A9E4ZQY6-F1
#
_entry.id   AF-A0A9E4ZQY6-F1
#
_cell.length_a   1.000
_cell.length_b   1.000
_cell.length_c   1.000
_cell.angle_alpha   90.00
_cell.angle_beta   90.00
_cell.angle_gamma   90.00
#
_symmetry.space_group_name_H-M   'P 1'
#
loop_
_entity.id
_entity.type
_entity.pdbx_description
1 polymer ?
#
loop_
_entity_poly.entity_id
_entity_poly.type
_entity_poly.pdbx_seq_one_letter_code
_entity_poly.pdbx_strand_id
1 'polypeptide(L)'
;MPYIQPGTKICRPDEVEEINIGDLVVVNNVLIKSENALLQYPPLSLISDSCKRVIESPTWVDGYRVRGDEKIIVETSEKIRMKGKIKVEDPKILTAYVLQKLLPDELEIEVSRTCINKEKGTKHYPILSINSAQLLTITKPFEIHICTDNPEITTYLKLLAYTIYYYISSSSDEL
;
A
#
# COMPACT_ATOMS: atom_id res chain seq x y z
N MET A 1 -15.70 7.84 -2.31
CA MET A 1 -14.81 8.85 -2.92
C MET A 1 -14.76 10.09 -2.04
N PRO A 2 -13.63 10.41 -1.36
CA PRO A 2 -13.51 11.68 -0.63
C PRO A 2 -13.43 12.91 -1.55
N TYR A 3 -14.01 14.03 -1.12
CA TYR A 3 -13.85 15.33 -1.75
C TYR A 3 -12.61 16.05 -1.21
N ILE A 4 -11.79 16.59 -2.09
CA ILE A 4 -10.52 17.23 -1.76
C ILE A 4 -10.59 18.71 -2.09
N GLN A 5 -10.29 19.53 -1.09
CA GLN A 5 -10.32 20.98 -1.20
C GLN A 5 -8.99 21.52 -1.79
N PRO A 6 -9.04 22.65 -2.50
CA PRO A 6 -7.84 23.39 -2.87
C PRO A 6 -6.97 23.71 -1.64
N GLY A 7 -5.65 23.70 -1.82
CA GLY A 7 -4.68 23.95 -0.75
C GLY A 7 -4.19 22.70 -0.02
N THR A 8 -4.89 21.57 -0.14
CA THR A 8 -4.36 20.25 0.25
C THR A 8 -3.17 19.86 -0.63
N LYS A 9 -2.34 18.93 -0.16
CA LYS A 9 -1.10 18.55 -0.85
C LYS A 9 -1.05 17.07 -1.19
N ILE A 10 -0.31 16.73 -2.24
CA ILE A 10 -0.18 15.36 -2.75
C ILE A 10 1.26 14.98 -3.08
N CYS A 11 1.59 13.70 -2.86
CA CYS A 11 2.85 13.04 -3.18
C CYS A 11 2.63 11.93 -4.20
N ARG A 12 3.62 11.70 -5.06
CA ARG A 12 3.79 10.41 -5.74
C ARG A 12 4.23 9.35 -4.72
N PRO A 13 4.01 8.05 -4.98
CA PRO A 13 4.37 6.99 -4.03
C PRO A 13 5.83 7.02 -3.56
N ASP A 14 6.75 7.40 -4.45
CA ASP A 14 8.20 7.52 -4.22
C ASP A 14 8.60 8.74 -3.40
N GLU A 15 7.68 9.68 -3.19
CA GLU A 15 7.90 10.91 -2.41
C GLU A 15 7.31 10.84 -1.01
N VAL A 16 6.65 9.72 -0.67
CA VAL A 16 6.02 9.54 0.64
C VAL A 16 7.09 9.18 1.67
N GLU A 17 7.23 10.03 2.69
CA GLU A 17 8.13 9.78 3.81
C GLU A 17 7.42 9.09 4.98
N GLU A 18 6.18 9.49 5.26
CA GLU A 18 5.34 8.97 6.34
C GLU A 18 3.86 8.96 5.95
N ILE A 19 3.06 8.17 6.67
CA ILE A 19 1.61 8.07 6.50
C ILE A 19 0.97 8.27 7.88
N ASN A 20 0.13 9.30 7.98
CA ASN A 20 -0.48 9.76 9.22
C ASN A 20 -1.99 9.51 9.23
N ILE A 21 -2.59 9.53 10.43
CA ILE A 21 -4.04 9.46 10.58
C ILE A 21 -4.67 10.67 9.88
N GLY A 22 -5.73 10.42 9.11
CA GLY A 22 -6.43 11.44 8.33
C GLY A 22 -5.94 11.59 6.90
N ASP A 23 -4.74 11.08 6.58
CA ASP A 23 -4.22 11.04 5.21
C ASP A 23 -5.11 10.21 4.29
N LEU A 24 -5.04 10.50 3.00
CA LEU A 24 -5.79 9.78 1.98
C LEU A 24 -4.84 9.08 1.01
N VAL A 25 -4.86 7.74 1.04
CA VAL A 25 -4.12 6.91 0.08
C VAL A 25 -4.97 6.70 -1.16
N VAL A 26 -4.44 7.10 -2.32
CA VAL A 26 -5.11 7.03 -3.62
C VAL A 26 -5.18 5.58 -4.11
N VAL A 27 -6.37 5.13 -4.51
CA VAL A 27 -6.63 3.74 -4.96
C VAL A 27 -6.69 3.65 -6.48
N ASN A 28 -7.26 4.65 -7.15
CA ASN A 28 -7.33 4.74 -8.62
C ASN A 28 -6.53 5.94 -9.12
N ASN A 29 -6.09 5.90 -10.38
CA ASN A 29 -5.48 7.07 -11.04
C ASN A 29 -6.35 8.31 -10.87
N VAL A 30 -5.73 9.45 -10.57
CA VAL A 30 -6.42 10.73 -10.44
C VAL A 30 -5.72 11.82 -11.23
N LEU A 31 -6.52 12.69 -11.85
CA LEU A 31 -6.07 13.91 -12.51
C LEU A 31 -6.24 15.08 -11.54
N ILE A 32 -5.15 15.76 -11.23
CA ILE A 32 -5.09 16.87 -10.27
C ILE A 32 -4.45 18.07 -10.94
N LYS A 33 -5.08 19.24 -10.80
CA LYS A 33 -4.44 20.49 -11.17
C LYS A 33 -3.45 20.89 -10.07
N SER A 34 -2.18 20.98 -10.41
CA SER A 34 -1.08 21.32 -9.51
C SER A 34 0.05 21.93 -10.35
N GLU A 35 0.75 22.94 -9.81
CA GLU A 35 1.86 23.62 -10.48
C GLU A 35 1.47 24.18 -11.87
N ASN A 36 0.27 24.76 -11.97
CA ASN A 36 -0.34 25.25 -13.22
C ASN A 36 -0.53 24.19 -14.33
N ALA A 37 -0.43 22.91 -14.01
CA ALA A 37 -0.61 21.80 -14.97
C ALA A 37 -1.63 20.79 -14.47
N LEU A 38 -2.26 20.06 -15.40
CA LEU A 38 -3.06 18.88 -15.05
C LEU A 38 -2.11 17.67 -15.00
N LEU A 39 -1.87 17.16 -13.80
CA LEU A 39 -0.94 16.07 -13.54
C LEU A 39 -1.70 14.80 -13.19
N GLN A 40 -1.27 13.68 -13.75
CA GLN A 40 -1.75 12.36 -13.36
C GLN A 40 -0.93 11.82 -12.17
N TYR A 41 -1.63 11.40 -11.13
CA TYR A 41 -1.07 10.69 -9.99
C TYR A 41 -1.51 9.22 -10.02
N PRO A 42 -0.57 8.28 -9.87
CA PRO A 42 -0.88 6.85 -9.88
C PRO A 42 -1.58 6.42 -8.58
N PRO A 43 -2.16 5.21 -8.55
CA PRO A 43 -2.49 4.56 -7.28
C PRO A 43 -1.29 4.50 -6.35
N LEU A 44 -1.56 4.41 -5.05
CA LEU A 44 -0.58 4.52 -3.95
C LEU A 44 -0.04 5.94 -3.72
N SER A 45 -0.44 6.94 -4.51
CA SER A 45 -0.19 8.34 -4.14
C SER A 45 -0.83 8.70 -2.79
N LEU A 46 -0.27 9.69 -2.11
CA LEU A 46 -0.73 10.12 -0.79
C LEU A 46 -1.17 11.58 -0.85
N ILE A 47 -2.38 11.88 -0.38
CA ILE A 47 -2.81 13.25 -0.08
C ILE A 47 -2.64 13.46 1.42
N SER A 48 -1.70 14.32 1.79
CA SER A 48 -1.26 14.58 3.17
C SER A 48 -0.62 15.97 3.27
N ASP A 49 -0.62 16.56 4.46
CA ASP A 49 0.04 17.84 4.73
C ASP A 49 1.57 17.77 4.65
N SER A 50 2.14 16.56 4.81
CA SER A 50 3.57 16.26 4.66
C SER A 50 4.07 16.38 3.22
N CYS A 51 3.14 16.35 2.24
CA CYS A 51 3.46 16.45 0.83
C CYS A 51 3.87 17.87 0.40
N LYS A 52 4.44 17.98 -0.80
CA LYS A 52 4.98 19.24 -1.32
C LYS A 52 4.08 19.91 -2.35
N ARG A 53 3.42 19.13 -3.22
CA ARG A 53 2.67 19.67 -4.35
C ARG A 53 1.25 20.04 -3.95
N VAL A 54 0.85 21.28 -4.21
CA VAL A 54 -0.45 21.83 -3.81
C VAL A 54 -1.51 21.52 -4.87
N ILE A 55 -2.64 21.00 -4.44
CA ILE A 55 -3.84 20.81 -5.26
C ILE A 55 -4.52 22.16 -5.44
N GLU A 56 -4.59 22.65 -6.68
CA GLU A 56 -5.11 23.98 -7.02
C GLU A 56 -6.63 23.99 -7.29
N SER A 57 -7.21 22.85 -7.62
CA SER A 57 -8.62 22.73 -7.97
C SER A 57 -9.31 21.65 -7.14
N PRO A 58 -10.60 21.83 -6.78
CA PRO A 58 -11.34 20.79 -6.10
C PRO A 58 -11.43 19.53 -6.97
N THR A 59 -11.33 18.36 -6.34
CA THR A 59 -11.44 17.07 -7.05
C THR A 59 -12.02 15.99 -6.15
N TRP A 60 -12.65 14.99 -6.77
CA TRP A 60 -13.08 13.76 -6.10
C TRP A 60 -12.00 12.70 -6.31
N VAL A 61 -11.61 12.03 -5.24
CA VAL A 61 -10.54 11.04 -5.29
C VAL A 61 -11.09 9.71 -4.84
N ASP A 62 -10.77 8.65 -5.57
CA ASP A 62 -10.93 7.29 -5.09
C ASP A 62 -9.75 6.94 -4.21
N GLY A 63 -10.00 6.77 -2.93
CA GLY A 63 -8.95 6.51 -1.96
C GLY A 63 -9.47 6.05 -0.61
N TYR A 64 -8.54 5.52 0.18
CA TYR A 64 -8.76 5.12 1.55
C TYR A 64 -8.26 6.20 2.51
N ARG A 65 -9.14 6.70 3.39
CA ARG A 65 -8.73 7.64 4.45
C ARG A 65 -8.27 6.84 5.66
N VAL A 66 -7.03 7.07 6.10
CA VAL A 66 -6.43 6.44 7.27
C VAL A 66 -7.18 6.86 8.52
N ARG A 67 -7.71 5.89 9.28
CA ARG A 67 -8.57 6.09 10.45
C ARG A 67 -7.82 5.94 11.77
N GLY A 68 -6.74 5.15 11.79
CA GLY A 68 -5.95 4.82 12.97
C GLY A 68 -6.41 3.57 13.72
N ASP A 69 -7.51 2.93 13.28
CA ASP A 69 -7.98 1.64 13.81
C ASP A 69 -7.54 0.45 12.94
N GLU A 70 -6.81 0.70 11.86
CA GLU A 70 -6.25 -0.33 10.99
C GLU A 70 -5.20 -1.17 11.73
N LYS A 71 -5.32 -2.49 11.62
CA LYS A 71 -4.32 -3.45 12.09
C LYS A 71 -3.33 -3.77 10.98
N ILE A 72 -2.21 -3.03 10.96
CA ILE A 72 -1.08 -3.28 10.06
C ILE A 72 0.14 -3.60 10.92
N ILE A 73 0.66 -4.83 10.81
CA ILE A 73 1.77 -5.35 11.62
C ILE A 73 3.00 -5.47 10.72
N VAL A 74 4.12 -4.89 11.12
CA VAL A 74 5.41 -5.07 10.44
C VAL A 74 6.19 -6.15 11.17
N GLU A 75 6.43 -7.28 10.50
CA GLU A 75 7.16 -8.42 11.04
C GLU A 75 8.66 -8.16 10.99
N THR A 76 9.30 -8.11 12.16
CA THR A 76 10.74 -7.80 12.30
C THR A 76 11.56 -8.97 12.82
N SER A 77 10.91 -10.06 13.21
CA SER A 77 11.57 -11.23 13.82
C SER A 77 12.26 -12.12 12.79
N GLU A 78 13.37 -12.75 13.19
CA GLU A 78 14.12 -13.78 12.45
C GLU A 78 14.14 -13.61 10.92
N LYS A 79 15.07 -12.82 10.38
CA LYS A 79 15.08 -12.48 8.96
C LYS A 79 15.83 -13.47 8.10
N ILE A 80 15.34 -13.66 6.88
CA ILE A 80 16.00 -14.44 5.83
C ILE A 80 16.09 -13.59 4.58
N ARG A 81 17.29 -13.53 4.01
CA ARG A 81 17.56 -12.83 2.75
C ARG A 81 16.95 -13.60 1.58
N MET A 82 16.17 -12.91 0.77
CA MET A 82 15.47 -13.42 -0.40
C MET A 82 15.82 -12.56 -1.59
N LYS A 83 16.05 -13.20 -2.74
CA LYS A 83 16.25 -12.51 -4.01
C LYS A 83 15.28 -13.07 -5.06
N GLY A 84 14.50 -12.21 -5.70
CA GLY A 84 13.54 -12.65 -6.72
C GLY A 84 12.61 -11.55 -7.20
N LYS A 85 11.68 -11.92 -8.08
CA LYS A 85 10.63 -11.02 -8.57
C LYS A 85 9.45 -11.02 -7.61
N ILE A 86 8.82 -9.85 -7.44
CA ILE A 86 7.53 -9.78 -6.74
C ILE A 86 6.47 -10.45 -7.61
N LYS A 87 5.63 -11.27 -6.99
CA LYS A 87 4.45 -11.86 -7.59
C LYS A 87 3.20 -11.36 -6.88
N VAL A 88 2.21 -10.94 -7.66
CA VAL A 88 0.86 -10.62 -7.17
C VAL A 88 0.07 -11.92 -7.07
N GLU A 89 -0.40 -12.24 -5.87
CA GLU A 89 -1.11 -13.49 -5.58
C GLU A 89 -2.64 -13.31 -5.63
N ASP A 90 -3.15 -12.14 -5.26
CA ASP A 90 -4.57 -11.79 -5.39
C ASP A 90 -4.82 -10.84 -6.58
N PRO A 91 -5.46 -11.30 -7.66
CA PRO A 91 -5.71 -10.48 -8.84
C PRO A 91 -6.75 -9.37 -8.63
N LYS A 92 -7.54 -9.42 -7.55
CA LYS A 92 -8.57 -8.40 -7.26
C LYS A 92 -7.96 -7.10 -6.73
N ILE A 93 -6.74 -7.15 -6.17
CA ILE A 93 -6.06 -5.98 -5.61
C ILE A 93 -5.23 -5.30 -6.71
N LEU A 94 -5.87 -4.46 -7.52
CA LEU A 94 -5.23 -3.83 -8.68
C LEU A 94 -4.03 -2.93 -8.29
N THR A 95 -4.06 -2.34 -7.10
CA THR A 95 -2.96 -1.54 -6.55
C THR A 95 -1.69 -2.37 -6.31
N ALA A 96 -1.79 -3.68 -6.15
CA ALA A 96 -0.64 -4.58 -6.01
C ALA A 96 0.18 -4.67 -7.31
N TYR A 97 -0.48 -4.63 -8.47
CA TYR A 97 0.21 -4.58 -9.77
C TYR A 97 0.91 -3.24 -10.00
N VAL A 98 0.33 -2.14 -9.52
CA VAL A 98 1.00 -0.83 -9.55
C VAL A 98 2.26 -0.86 -8.70
N LEU A 99 2.19 -1.41 -7.49
CA LEU A 99 3.37 -1.58 -6.65
C LEU A 99 4.45 -2.45 -7.33
N GLN A 100 4.05 -3.58 -7.92
CA GLN A 100 4.96 -4.46 -8.66
C GLN A 100 5.70 -3.71 -9.79
N LYS A 101 5.07 -2.71 -10.41
CA LYS A 101 5.67 -1.89 -11.48
C LYS A 101 6.54 -0.73 -10.97
N LEU A 102 6.29 -0.23 -9.75
CA LEU A 102 7.11 0.81 -9.13
C LEU A 102 8.43 0.26 -8.59
N LEU A 103 8.45 -1.02 -8.23
CA LEU A 103 9.61 -1.68 -7.69
C LEU A 103 10.52 -2.27 -8.80
N PRO A 104 11.83 -2.43 -8.54
CA PRO A 104 12.73 -3.15 -9.42
C PRO A 104 12.21 -4.53 -9.81
N ASP A 105 12.51 -4.94 -11.05
CA ASP A 105 12.06 -6.20 -11.64
C ASP A 105 12.53 -7.43 -10.83
N GLU A 106 13.69 -7.30 -10.17
CA GLU A 106 14.22 -8.24 -9.19
C GLU A 106 14.67 -7.46 -7.95
N LEU A 107 14.26 -7.93 -6.76
CA LEU A 107 14.59 -7.34 -5.48
C LEU A 107 15.40 -8.32 -4.64
N GLU A 108 16.26 -7.77 -3.78
CA GLU A 108 16.93 -8.53 -2.74
C GLU A 108 16.64 -7.88 -1.38
N ILE A 109 15.90 -8.61 -0.53
CA ILE A 109 15.35 -8.07 0.72
C ILE A 109 15.37 -9.13 1.82
N GLU A 110 15.38 -8.65 3.06
CA GLU A 110 15.21 -9.48 4.23
C GLU A 110 13.71 -9.62 4.55
N VAL A 111 13.24 -10.86 4.60
CA VAL A 111 11.85 -11.19 4.92
C VAL A 111 11.82 -11.96 6.23
N SER A 112 10.86 -11.64 7.10
CA SER A 112 10.67 -12.38 8.34
C SER A 112 10.36 -13.84 8.06
N ARG A 113 11.03 -14.74 8.80
CA ARG A 113 10.87 -16.18 8.67
C ARG A 113 9.44 -16.60 8.98
N THR A 114 8.70 -15.83 9.80
CA THR A 114 7.28 -16.06 10.08
C THR A 114 6.40 -16.00 8.83
N CYS A 115 6.87 -15.38 7.76
CA CYS A 115 6.15 -15.25 6.50
C CYS A 115 6.58 -16.26 5.41
N ILE A 116 7.49 -17.18 5.75
CA ILE A 116 7.94 -18.25 4.86
C ILE A 116 7.15 -19.50 5.23
N ASN A 117 6.15 -19.86 4.41
CA ASN A 117 5.36 -21.09 4.54
C ASN A 117 5.03 -21.45 6.01
N LYS A 118 4.31 -20.59 6.75
CA LYS A 118 4.13 -20.84 8.18
C LYS A 118 2.75 -21.32 8.60
N GLU A 119 2.86 -22.43 9.33
CA GLU A 119 2.12 -22.89 10.49
C GLU A 119 0.64 -23.29 10.32
N LYS A 120 0.40 -24.59 10.57
CA LYS A 120 -0.92 -25.21 10.66
C LYS A 120 -1.74 -24.50 11.75
N GLY A 121 -2.64 -23.60 11.35
CA GLY A 121 -3.64 -23.03 12.26
C GLY A 121 -4.23 -21.70 11.79
N THR A 122 -3.42 -20.82 11.20
CA THR A 122 -3.85 -19.49 10.76
C THR A 122 -3.98 -19.47 9.24
N LYS A 123 -5.14 -19.09 8.71
CA LYS A 123 -5.32 -18.92 7.26
C LYS A 123 -4.72 -17.59 6.84
N HIS A 124 -3.55 -17.65 6.19
CA HIS A 124 -2.91 -16.52 5.54
C HIS A 124 -3.40 -16.42 4.09
N TYR A 125 -3.78 -15.22 3.69
CA TYR A 125 -4.19 -14.88 2.33
C TYR A 125 -3.11 -13.97 1.73
N PRO A 126 -2.15 -14.53 0.98
CA PRO A 126 -1.06 -13.74 0.43
C PRO A 126 -1.58 -12.76 -0.64
N ILE A 127 -1.09 -11.52 -0.60
CA ILE A 127 -1.36 -10.49 -1.60
C ILE A 127 -0.14 -10.30 -2.50
N LEU A 128 1.04 -10.20 -1.87
CA LEU A 128 2.33 -10.14 -2.54
C LEU A 128 3.27 -11.20 -2.00
N SER A 129 4.04 -11.82 -2.89
CA SER A 129 5.09 -12.77 -2.54
C SER A 129 6.39 -12.47 -3.29
N ILE A 130 7.51 -12.96 -2.73
CA ILE A 130 8.80 -13.05 -3.41
C ILE A 130 9.31 -14.49 -3.25
N ASN A 131 9.51 -15.19 -4.36
CA ASN A 131 9.76 -16.63 -4.38
C ASN A 131 8.71 -17.41 -3.55
N SER A 132 9.12 -18.01 -2.43
CA SER A 132 8.29 -18.79 -1.51
C SER A 132 7.89 -18.04 -0.23
N ALA A 133 8.22 -16.75 -0.12
CA ALA A 133 7.92 -15.93 1.04
C ALA A 133 6.80 -14.94 0.75
N GLN A 134 5.88 -14.77 1.69
CA GLN A 134 4.87 -13.72 1.63
C GLN A 134 5.53 -12.39 2.00
N LEU A 135 5.25 -11.33 1.24
CA LEU A 135 5.68 -9.96 1.55
C LEU A 135 4.58 -9.13 2.19
N LEU A 136 3.34 -9.35 1.75
CA LEU A 136 2.16 -8.74 2.32
C LEU A 136 1.04 -9.78 2.32
N THR A 137 0.44 -10.01 3.48
CA THR A 137 -0.56 -11.06 3.68
C THR A 137 -1.66 -10.60 4.62
N ILE A 138 -2.84 -11.17 4.46
CA ILE A 138 -4.01 -10.91 5.31
C ILE A 138 -4.28 -12.16 6.15
N THR A 139 -4.55 -11.99 7.44
CA THR A 139 -4.90 -13.09 8.36
C THR A 139 -6.34 -12.98 8.88
N LYS A 140 -6.80 -14.00 9.61
CA LYS A 140 -8.04 -13.97 10.41
C LYS A 140 -7.67 -14.02 11.91
N PRO A 141 -8.18 -13.10 12.77
CA PRO A 141 -9.01 -11.94 12.46
C PRO A 141 -8.27 -10.95 11.55
N PHE A 142 -9.01 -10.05 10.89
CA PHE A 142 -8.47 -9.20 9.81
C PHE A 142 -7.28 -8.35 10.27
N GLU A 143 -6.08 -8.79 9.90
CA GLU A 143 -4.82 -8.12 10.15
C GLU A 143 -3.97 -8.20 8.88
N ILE A 144 -3.31 -7.10 8.52
CA ILE A 144 -2.39 -7.07 7.39
C ILE A 144 -0.98 -7.16 7.94
N HIS A 145 -0.24 -8.18 7.53
CA HIS A 145 1.15 -8.36 7.92
C HIS A 145 2.06 -7.95 6.77
N ILE A 146 2.99 -7.04 7.04
CA ILE A 146 4.09 -6.63 6.17
C ILE A 146 5.32 -7.39 6.64
N CYS A 147 5.83 -8.28 5.79
CA CYS A 147 6.81 -9.29 6.18
C CYS A 147 8.27 -8.84 6.08
N THR A 148 8.50 -7.55 5.91
CA THR A 148 9.83 -6.95 5.77
C THR A 148 9.78 -5.55 6.37
N ASP A 149 10.85 -5.14 7.00
CA ASP A 149 11.06 -3.80 7.54
C ASP A 149 12.14 -3.04 6.74
N ASN A 150 12.49 -3.52 5.54
CA ASN A 150 13.42 -2.82 4.67
C ASN A 150 12.85 -1.42 4.37
N PRO A 151 13.53 -0.33 4.78
CA PRO A 151 13.02 1.03 4.67
C PRO A 151 12.64 1.41 3.23
N GLU A 152 13.38 0.92 2.24
CA GLU A 152 13.20 1.28 0.82
C GLU A 152 11.84 0.84 0.26
N ILE A 153 11.27 -0.25 0.79
CA ILE A 153 10.00 -0.82 0.28
C ILE A 153 8.87 -0.78 1.31
N THR A 154 9.18 -0.62 2.59
CA THR A 154 8.18 -0.67 3.67
C THR A 154 7.11 0.39 3.51
N THR A 155 7.47 1.62 3.10
CA THR A 155 6.49 2.68 2.87
C THR A 155 5.52 2.32 1.75
N TYR A 156 6.02 1.75 0.66
CA TYR A 156 5.16 1.28 -0.42
C TYR A 156 4.23 0.13 0.02
N LEU A 157 4.73 -0.81 0.82
CA LEU A 157 3.91 -1.89 1.36
C LEU A 157 2.83 -1.36 2.32
N LYS A 158 3.13 -0.31 3.10
CA LYS A 158 2.13 0.39 3.94
C LYS A 158 1.07 1.09 3.10
N LEU A 159 1.45 1.79 2.03
CA LEU A 159 0.51 2.40 1.09
C LEU A 159 -0.44 1.32 0.53
N LEU A 160 0.12 0.19 0.06
CA LEU A 160 -0.67 -0.93 -0.44
C LEU A 160 -1.60 -1.50 0.65
N ALA A 161 -1.10 -1.69 1.87
CA ALA A 161 -1.88 -2.17 3.01
C ALA A 161 -3.12 -1.31 3.25
N TYR A 162 -3.00 0.02 3.22
CA TYR A 162 -4.16 0.90 3.36
C TYR A 162 -5.14 0.78 2.18
N THR A 163 -4.67 0.59 0.95
CA THR A 163 -5.59 0.35 -0.18
C THR A 163 -6.38 -0.96 -0.04
N ILE A 164 -5.86 -1.98 0.65
CA ILE A 164 -6.59 -3.24 0.89
C ILE A 164 -7.85 -2.99 1.75
N TYR A 165 -7.80 -2.09 2.72
CA TYR A 165 -8.98 -1.70 3.50
C TYR A 165 -10.08 -1.09 2.61
N TYR A 166 -9.70 -0.37 1.54
CA TYR A 166 -10.69 0.10 0.55
C TYR A 166 -11.36 -1.06 -0.18
N TYR A 167 -10.58 -2.01 -0.71
CA TYR A 167 -11.16 -3.15 -1.43
C TYR A 167 -12.12 -3.94 -0.55
N ILE A 168 -11.76 -4.19 0.71
CA ILE A 168 -12.56 -5.00 1.63
C ILE A 168 -13.82 -4.27 2.12
N SER A 169 -13.70 -2.97 2.42
CA SER A 169 -14.88 -2.18 2.79
C SER A 169 -15.87 -2.01 1.63
N SER A 170 -15.36 -1.93 0.40
CA SER A 170 -16.17 -1.87 -0.82
C SER A 170 -16.77 -3.22 -1.22
N SER A 171 -16.16 -4.34 -0.81
CA SER A 171 -16.59 -5.70 -1.11
C SER A 171 -17.39 -6.32 0.05
N SER A 172 -18.16 -5.52 0.78
CA SER A 172 -18.92 -5.89 1.98
C SER A 172 -20.04 -6.95 1.74
N ASP A 173 -19.94 -7.72 0.65
CA ASP A 173 -20.79 -8.86 0.35
C ASP A 173 -20.07 -10.24 0.40
N GLU A 174 -18.73 -10.40 0.34
CA GLU A 174 -18.12 -11.77 0.34
C GLU A 174 -16.65 -11.88 0.84
N LEU A 175 -16.39 -12.16 2.13
CA LEU A 175 -15.08 -12.63 2.68
C LEU A 175 -15.21 -13.50 3.95
#